data_AF-A0A921ZPI5-F1
#
_entry.id   AF-A0A921ZPI5-F1
#
_cell.length_a   1.000
_cell.length_b   1.000
_cell.length_c   1.000
_cell.angle_alpha   90.00
_cell.angle_beta   90.00
_cell.angle_gamma   90.00
#
_symmetry.space_group_name_H-M   'P 1'
#
loop_
_entity.id
_entity.type
_entity.pdbx_description
1 polymer ?
#
loop_
_entity_poly.entity_id
_entity_poly.type
_entity_poly.pdbx_seq_one_letter_code
_entity_poly.pdbx_strand_id
1 'polypeptide(L)'
;MAIKNIKKRKPTAMFNCLTRMKSTTASIKLSMSAAYSVYVDFCKETTLHGLRHTVEEKLHWFERFLWFMLTVCAFTGAVFCALSQYNRYNSEPVVVSLQRDYRSWWTTFPAVTACYIDRVQPEKAREVIETLWNITEESDAERYQYYSEFIDLVAHVSFRDNLQNFWKYQADETVAGIDLLQIALNVHPDSQFDVMVSQNEKNVAWHPVMTEVGMCLSFNSVYAQYQYMLYETDWQPTQLLKCHYHSGQCYVRIDSSNTVRYFIHSPFEISTAISNPTGEVSPGEELIIDFKAVEIQASSSVKYLRPEQRRCRYPDEWIHESIKAYSFALCQMHCRSQMAVMFCGCRPFFHVKGDGRVCDAHGMACIGRNVEILINIPKHLAKCSCLPQCAELNYYSHTKKVVIRLVVDKNLFTHREW
;
A
#
# COMPACT_ATOMS: atom_id res chain seq x y z
N MET A 1 -77.64 -42.67 -78.63
CA MET A 1 -78.07 -41.58 -77.73
C MET A 1 -76.92 -41.28 -76.78
N ALA A 2 -76.27 -40.13 -76.95
CA ALA A 2 -75.13 -39.70 -76.13
C ALA A 2 -75.63 -39.04 -74.83
N ILE A 3 -74.91 -39.23 -73.71
CA ILE A 3 -74.65 -38.23 -72.65
C ILE A 3 -73.43 -38.73 -71.84
N LYS A 4 -72.37 -37.90 -71.82
CA LYS A 4 -71.23 -37.99 -70.91
C LYS A 4 -71.67 -37.62 -69.49
N ASN A 5 -71.09 -38.25 -68.46
CA ASN A 5 -71.05 -37.65 -67.13
C ASN A 5 -69.68 -37.86 -66.47
N ILE A 6 -68.94 -36.76 -66.38
CA ILE A 6 -67.69 -36.61 -65.63
C ILE A 6 -68.08 -36.14 -64.23
N LYS A 7 -67.71 -36.87 -63.16
CA LYS A 7 -67.70 -36.33 -61.79
C LYS A 7 -66.29 -36.42 -61.19
N LYS A 8 -65.81 -35.23 -60.80
CA LYS A 8 -64.46 -34.87 -60.34
C LYS A 8 -64.08 -35.50 -58.99
N ARG A 9 -62.77 -35.78 -58.83
CA ARG A 9 -62.08 -36.11 -57.56
C ARG A 9 -62.28 -34.99 -56.52
N LYS A 10 -62.55 -35.37 -55.27
CA LYS A 10 -62.69 -34.48 -54.09
C LYS A 10 -61.33 -33.88 -53.66
N PRO A 11 -61.27 -32.62 -53.18
CA PRO A 11 -60.10 -32.04 -52.53
C PRO A 11 -60.18 -32.23 -51.01
N THR A 12 -59.56 -33.28 -50.46
CA THR A 12 -59.55 -33.57 -49.00
C THR A 12 -58.31 -33.03 -48.26
N ALA A 13 -57.25 -32.61 -48.97
CA ALA A 13 -56.01 -32.16 -48.32
C ALA A 13 -56.02 -30.67 -47.91
N MET A 14 -56.69 -29.79 -48.66
CA MET A 14 -56.69 -28.33 -48.40
C MET A 14 -57.57 -27.95 -47.19
N PHE A 15 -58.65 -28.70 -46.93
CA PHE A 15 -59.54 -28.47 -45.81
C PHE A 15 -58.91 -28.79 -44.44
N ASN A 16 -57.99 -29.77 -44.37
CA ASN A 16 -57.35 -30.18 -43.10
C ASN A 16 -56.29 -29.19 -42.59
N CYS A 17 -55.64 -28.43 -43.47
CA CYS A 17 -54.68 -27.39 -43.05
C CYS A 17 -55.40 -26.13 -42.55
N LEU A 18 -56.50 -25.75 -43.20
CA LEU A 18 -57.38 -24.64 -42.80
C LEU A 18 -58.11 -24.90 -41.48
N THR A 19 -58.57 -26.13 -41.23
CA THR A 19 -59.20 -26.50 -39.95
C THR A 19 -58.19 -26.60 -38.81
N ARG A 20 -56.96 -27.07 -39.07
CA ARG A 20 -55.87 -27.06 -38.07
C ARG A 20 -55.42 -25.65 -37.73
N MET A 21 -55.24 -24.76 -38.72
CA MET A 21 -54.97 -23.33 -38.45
C MET A 21 -56.11 -22.65 -37.68
N LYS A 22 -57.37 -22.92 -38.04
CA LYS A 22 -58.54 -22.39 -37.30
C LYS A 22 -58.61 -22.91 -35.86
N SER A 23 -58.34 -24.19 -35.63
CA SER A 23 -58.28 -24.80 -34.29
C SER A 23 -57.15 -24.21 -33.44
N THR A 24 -55.95 -24.03 -33.99
CA THR A 24 -54.85 -23.36 -33.29
C THR A 24 -55.18 -21.89 -32.99
N THR A 25 -55.79 -21.15 -33.93
CA THR A 25 -56.20 -19.76 -33.68
C THR A 25 -57.33 -19.63 -32.65
N ALA A 26 -58.25 -20.62 -32.57
CA ALA A 26 -59.30 -20.64 -31.57
C ALA A 26 -58.75 -20.96 -30.16
N SER A 27 -57.80 -21.90 -30.07
CA SER A 27 -57.10 -22.21 -28.82
C SER A 27 -56.26 -21.02 -28.32
N ILE A 28 -55.59 -20.29 -29.23
CA ILE A 28 -54.86 -19.06 -28.91
C ILE A 28 -55.82 -17.97 -28.42
N LYS A 29 -56.98 -17.78 -29.09
CA LYS A 29 -57.99 -16.79 -28.67
C LYS A 29 -58.59 -17.09 -27.30
N LEU A 30 -58.87 -18.36 -26.99
CA LEU A 30 -59.35 -18.76 -25.66
C LEU A 30 -58.29 -18.46 -24.58
N SER A 31 -57.03 -18.85 -24.84
CA SER A 31 -55.91 -18.58 -23.93
C SER A 31 -55.65 -17.08 -23.73
N MET A 32 -55.77 -16.28 -24.79
CA MET A 32 -55.62 -14.82 -24.72
C MET A 32 -56.76 -14.17 -23.94
N SER A 33 -58.00 -14.67 -24.05
CA SER A 33 -59.13 -14.14 -23.29
C SER A 33 -59.00 -14.40 -21.79
N ALA A 34 -58.53 -15.58 -21.41
CA ALA A 34 -58.24 -15.93 -20.02
C ALA A 34 -57.03 -15.15 -19.45
N ALA A 35 -55.99 -14.95 -20.26
CA ALA A 35 -54.85 -14.12 -19.86
C ALA A 35 -55.25 -12.63 -19.71
N TYR A 36 -56.13 -12.14 -20.58
CA TYR A 36 -56.63 -10.78 -20.52
C TYR A 36 -57.50 -10.54 -19.29
N SER A 37 -58.37 -11.47 -18.90
CA SER A 37 -59.15 -11.34 -17.66
C SER A 37 -58.26 -11.27 -16.43
N VAL A 38 -57.22 -12.13 -16.36
CA VAL A 38 -56.23 -12.09 -15.28
C VAL A 38 -55.45 -10.77 -15.25
N TYR A 39 -55.07 -10.25 -16.43
CA TYR A 39 -54.41 -8.95 -16.54
C TYR A 39 -55.31 -7.79 -16.07
N VAL A 40 -56.59 -7.83 -16.44
CA VAL A 40 -57.60 -6.84 -16.03
C VAL A 40 -57.75 -6.81 -14.51
N ASP A 41 -57.86 -7.97 -13.88
CA ASP A 41 -58.00 -8.08 -12.43
C ASP A 41 -56.73 -7.61 -11.72
N PHE A 42 -55.55 -7.98 -12.23
CA PHE A 42 -54.26 -7.50 -11.70
C PHE A 42 -54.13 -5.97 -11.82
N CYS A 43 -54.48 -5.38 -12.96
CA CYS A 43 -54.39 -3.93 -13.16
C CYS A 43 -55.37 -3.12 -12.32
N LYS A 44 -56.49 -3.72 -11.88
CA LYS A 44 -57.45 -3.08 -10.97
C LYS A 44 -56.96 -3.09 -9.52
N GLU A 45 -56.28 -4.16 -9.10
CA GLU A 45 -55.82 -4.34 -7.72
C GLU A 45 -54.37 -3.87 -7.47
N THR A 46 -53.57 -3.66 -8.52
CA THR A 46 -52.17 -3.23 -8.39
C THR A 46 -52.03 -1.79 -7.88
N THR A 47 -50.94 -1.53 -7.15
CA THR A 47 -50.51 -0.18 -6.75
C THR A 47 -49.75 0.55 -7.87
N LEU A 48 -49.48 -0.11 -9.01
CA LEU A 48 -48.82 0.50 -10.17
C LEU A 48 -49.77 1.47 -10.88
N HIS A 49 -49.57 2.76 -10.65
CA HIS A 49 -50.49 3.83 -11.05
C HIS A 49 -50.80 3.84 -12.56
N GLY A 50 -49.79 3.60 -13.41
CA GLY A 50 -49.96 3.64 -14.87
C GLY A 50 -50.77 2.48 -15.45
N LEU A 51 -50.71 1.29 -14.83
CA LEU A 51 -51.35 0.08 -15.37
C LEU A 51 -52.86 0.09 -15.21
N ARG A 52 -53.40 0.73 -14.17
CA ARG A 52 -54.85 0.86 -13.96
C ARG A 52 -55.54 1.57 -15.13
N HIS A 53 -54.93 2.64 -15.65
CA HIS A 53 -55.47 3.40 -16.77
C HIS A 53 -55.45 2.64 -18.11
N THR A 54 -54.69 1.54 -18.21
CA THR A 54 -54.69 0.70 -19.42
C THR A 54 -55.95 -0.15 -19.57
N VAL A 55 -56.71 -0.33 -18.47
CA VAL A 55 -57.88 -1.21 -18.40
C VAL A 55 -59.19 -0.46 -18.10
N GLU A 56 -59.13 0.81 -17.70
CA GLU A 56 -60.30 1.61 -17.33
C GLU A 56 -61.34 1.70 -18.48
N GLU A 57 -62.56 1.23 -18.20
CA GLU A 57 -63.62 1.08 -19.21
C GLU A 57 -64.09 2.42 -19.80
N LYS A 58 -63.91 3.51 -19.06
CA LYS A 58 -64.34 4.86 -19.44
C LYS A 58 -63.40 5.57 -20.42
N LEU A 59 -62.18 5.06 -20.63
CA LEU A 59 -61.17 5.69 -21.48
C LEU A 59 -61.23 5.15 -22.92
N HIS A 60 -60.94 6.01 -23.90
CA HIS A 60 -60.88 5.60 -25.31
C HIS A 60 -59.64 4.72 -25.56
N TRP A 61 -59.69 3.83 -26.55
CA TRP A 61 -58.62 2.85 -26.78
C TRP A 61 -57.25 3.49 -27.09
N PHE A 62 -57.23 4.66 -27.74
CA PHE A 62 -56.01 5.44 -27.96
C PHE A 62 -55.40 5.97 -26.65
N GLU A 63 -56.23 6.41 -25.70
CA GLU A 63 -55.78 6.90 -24.40
C GLU A 63 -55.18 5.75 -23.57
N ARG A 64 -55.81 4.56 -23.62
CA ARG A 64 -55.27 3.35 -22.96
C ARG A 64 -53.91 2.95 -23.54
N PHE A 65 -53.75 3.03 -24.86
CA PHE A 65 -52.47 2.77 -25.52
C PHE A 65 -51.40 3.81 -25.13
N LEU A 66 -51.77 5.09 -25.07
CA LEU A 66 -50.88 6.15 -24.60
C LEU A 66 -50.42 5.88 -23.15
N TRP A 67 -51.34 5.54 -22.25
CA TRP A 67 -51.02 5.18 -20.87
C TRP A 67 -50.12 3.95 -20.77
N PHE A 68 -50.33 2.94 -21.61
CA PHE A 68 -49.45 1.79 -21.69
C PHE A 68 -48.03 2.19 -22.11
N MET A 69 -47.90 2.99 -23.18
CA MET A 69 -46.59 3.46 -23.66
C MET A 69 -45.89 4.33 -22.61
N LEU A 70 -46.60 5.24 -21.96
CA LEU A 70 -46.05 6.07 -20.87
C LEU A 70 -45.58 5.21 -19.69
N THR A 71 -46.34 4.18 -19.33
CA THR A 71 -45.99 3.25 -18.23
C THR A 71 -44.75 2.43 -18.58
N VAL A 72 -44.65 1.92 -19.81
CA VAL A 72 -43.47 1.19 -20.28
C VAL A 72 -42.25 2.13 -20.31
N CYS A 73 -42.38 3.35 -20.83
CA CYS A 73 -41.31 4.34 -20.83
C CYS A 73 -40.86 4.72 -19.41
N ALA A 74 -41.81 4.87 -18.47
CA ALA A 74 -41.49 5.14 -17.08
C ALA A 74 -40.76 3.95 -16.43
N PHE A 75 -41.18 2.72 -16.71
CA PHE A 75 -40.52 1.50 -16.21
C PHE A 75 -39.11 1.36 -16.78
N THR A 76 -38.91 1.53 -18.10
CA THR A 76 -37.59 1.47 -18.71
C THR A 76 -36.66 2.57 -18.19
N GLY A 77 -37.19 3.78 -17.99
CA GLY A 77 -36.47 4.89 -17.34
C GLY A 77 -36.07 4.57 -15.90
N ALA A 78 -36.98 3.98 -15.11
CA ALA A 78 -36.70 3.58 -13.73
C ALA A 78 -35.62 2.49 -13.66
N VAL A 79 -35.68 1.47 -14.53
CA VAL A 79 -34.66 0.43 -14.64
C VAL A 79 -33.32 1.03 -15.05
N PHE A 80 -33.30 1.94 -16.03
CA PHE A 80 -32.09 2.64 -16.44
C PHE A 80 -31.47 3.44 -15.29
N CYS A 81 -32.27 4.23 -14.56
CA CYS A 81 -31.80 4.97 -13.38
C CYS A 81 -31.28 4.03 -12.30
N ALA A 82 -31.98 2.94 -12.00
CA ALA A 82 -31.54 1.97 -10.98
C ALA A 82 -30.19 1.33 -11.34
N LEU A 83 -30.02 0.89 -12.59
CA LEU A 83 -28.76 0.33 -13.08
C LEU A 83 -27.63 1.37 -13.09
N SER A 84 -27.93 2.62 -13.49
CA SER A 84 -26.97 3.73 -13.46
C SER A 84 -26.50 4.02 -12.03
N GLN A 85 -27.42 4.08 -11.07
CA GLN A 85 -27.10 4.30 -9.67
C GLN A 85 -26.32 3.13 -9.05
N TYR A 86 -26.67 1.89 -9.40
CA TYR A 86 -25.93 0.70 -8.98
C TYR A 86 -24.50 0.69 -9.55
N ASN A 87 -24.33 1.03 -10.82
CA ASN A 87 -23.02 1.16 -11.44
C ASN A 87 -22.19 2.27 -10.79
N ARG A 88 -22.80 3.42 -10.47
CA ARG A 88 -22.13 4.50 -9.74
C ARG A 88 -21.70 4.06 -8.35
N TYR A 89 -22.56 3.36 -7.61
CA TYR A 89 -22.22 2.82 -6.29
C TYR A 89 -21.05 1.84 -6.34
N ASN A 90 -20.99 0.99 -7.36
CA ASN A 90 -19.88 0.05 -7.52
C ASN A 90 -18.57 0.73 -7.98
N SER A 91 -18.67 1.80 -8.78
CA SER A 91 -17.51 2.44 -9.39
C SER A 91 -16.91 3.55 -8.53
N GLU A 92 -17.78 4.35 -7.89
CA GLU A 92 -17.46 5.61 -7.19
C GLU A 92 -18.33 5.81 -5.92
N PRO A 93 -18.15 4.99 -4.87
CA PRO A 93 -18.97 5.07 -3.65
C PRO A 93 -18.55 6.14 -2.63
N VAL A 94 -17.38 6.77 -2.78
CA VAL A 94 -16.77 7.67 -1.78
C VAL A 94 -16.65 9.09 -2.32
N VAL A 95 -16.91 10.08 -1.46
CA VAL A 95 -16.75 11.52 -1.75
C VAL A 95 -15.74 12.12 -0.77
N VAL A 96 -14.86 12.98 -1.29
CA VAL A 96 -13.84 13.68 -0.49
C VAL A 96 -14.32 15.09 -0.15
N SER A 97 -14.24 15.48 1.12
CA SER A 97 -14.60 16.81 1.60
C SER A 97 -13.53 17.39 2.51
N LEU A 98 -13.30 18.70 2.46
CA LEU A 98 -12.36 19.39 3.33
C LEU A 98 -13.01 19.76 4.66
N GLN A 99 -12.43 19.32 5.77
CA GLN A 99 -12.82 19.78 7.10
C GLN A 99 -12.04 21.05 7.47
N ARG A 100 -12.73 22.08 7.96
CA ARG A 100 -12.13 23.41 8.24
C ARG A 100 -11.89 23.67 9.73
N ASP A 101 -12.42 22.84 10.61
CA ASP A 101 -12.35 23.02 12.07
C ASP A 101 -11.04 22.48 12.66
N TYR A 102 -9.90 22.85 12.08
CA TYR A 102 -8.60 22.29 12.43
C TYR A 102 -7.98 22.79 13.74
N ARG A 103 -8.56 23.85 14.33
CA ARG A 103 -7.95 24.57 15.46
C ARG A 103 -7.84 23.75 16.75
N SER A 104 -8.70 22.74 16.92
CA SER A 104 -8.71 21.85 18.08
C SER A 104 -8.09 20.47 17.79
N TRP A 105 -7.49 20.28 16.60
CA TRP A 105 -7.00 18.96 16.21
C TRP A 105 -5.66 18.64 16.86
N TRP A 106 -5.58 17.41 17.32
CA TRP A 106 -4.35 16.74 17.71
C TRP A 106 -3.95 15.81 16.59
N THR A 107 -2.93 16.20 15.83
CA THR A 107 -2.36 15.35 14.79
C THR A 107 -1.26 14.48 15.38
N THR A 108 -0.98 13.35 14.76
CA THR A 108 0.13 12.49 15.21
C THR A 108 1.46 13.17 14.86
N PHE A 109 2.44 13.12 15.75
CA PHE A 109 3.81 13.54 15.45
C PHE A 109 4.36 12.65 14.32
N PRO A 110 5.25 13.11 13.42
CA PRO A 110 5.81 12.26 12.38
C PRO A 110 6.70 11.14 12.95
N ALA A 111 6.91 10.08 12.20
CA ALA A 111 8.02 9.18 12.47
C ALA A 111 9.32 9.81 11.98
N VAL A 112 10.40 9.62 12.74
CA VAL A 112 11.74 10.03 12.35
C VAL A 112 12.60 8.78 12.33
N THR A 113 13.10 8.45 11.14
CA THR A 113 14.03 7.35 10.92
C THR A 113 15.41 7.92 10.68
N ALA A 114 16.40 7.42 11.40
CA ALA A 114 17.76 7.91 11.46
C ALA A 114 18.72 6.76 11.17
N CYS A 115 19.56 6.94 10.16
CA CYS A 115 20.51 5.92 9.71
C CYS A 115 21.91 6.52 9.77
N TYR A 116 22.86 5.80 10.37
CA TYR A 116 24.25 6.22 10.30
C TYR A 116 24.73 6.22 8.84
N ILE A 117 25.56 7.22 8.50
CA ILE A 117 26.28 7.21 7.22
C ILE A 117 27.35 6.13 7.24
N ASP A 118 28.12 6.06 8.33
CA ASP A 118 29.04 4.97 8.62
C ASP A 118 28.37 3.94 9.52
N ARG A 119 28.08 2.78 8.94
CA ARG A 119 27.30 1.70 9.58
C ARG A 119 28.18 0.61 10.16
N VAL A 120 29.50 0.75 10.14
CA VAL A 120 30.43 -0.28 10.58
C VAL A 120 31.27 0.25 11.72
N GLN A 121 31.14 -0.35 12.91
CA GLN A 121 32.11 -0.12 13.97
C GLN A 121 33.38 -0.96 13.70
N PRO A 122 34.56 -0.35 13.55
CA PRO A 122 35.78 -1.08 13.19
C PRO A 122 36.13 -2.23 14.13
N GLU A 123 35.99 -2.03 15.44
CA GLU A 123 36.28 -3.08 16.44
C GLU A 123 35.35 -4.28 16.30
N LYS A 124 34.04 -4.04 16.12
CA LYS A 124 33.07 -5.12 15.92
C LYS A 124 33.29 -5.85 14.58
N ALA A 125 33.67 -5.11 13.53
CA ALA A 125 34.01 -5.71 12.25
C ALA A 125 35.22 -6.63 12.38
N ARG A 126 36.26 -6.23 13.12
CA ARG A 126 37.44 -7.06 13.41
C ARG A 126 37.05 -8.36 14.12
N GLU A 127 36.21 -8.29 15.15
CA GLU A 127 35.71 -9.48 15.87
C GLU A 127 34.92 -10.43 14.95
N VAL A 128 34.08 -9.88 14.07
CA VAL A 128 33.32 -10.68 13.09
C VAL A 128 34.25 -11.36 12.08
N ILE A 129 35.28 -10.67 11.59
CA ILE A 129 36.25 -11.25 10.64
C ILE A 129 37.04 -12.40 11.28
N GLU A 130 37.53 -12.16 12.50
CA GLU A 130 38.24 -13.17 13.29
C GLU A 130 37.34 -14.40 13.56
N THR A 131 36.05 -14.18 13.86
CA THR A 131 35.12 -15.27 14.15
C THR A 131 34.74 -16.10 12.90
N LEU A 132 34.51 -15.46 11.77
CA LEU A 132 34.01 -16.12 10.56
C LEU A 132 35.13 -16.77 9.73
N TRP A 133 36.28 -16.10 9.60
CA TRP A 133 37.36 -16.55 8.72
C TRP A 133 38.68 -16.84 9.44
N ASN A 134 38.78 -16.57 10.75
CA ASN A 134 39.99 -16.77 11.55
C ASN A 134 41.21 -16.02 11.00
N ILE A 135 41.00 -14.76 10.63
CA ILE A 135 42.01 -13.87 10.02
C ILE A 135 42.12 -12.58 10.84
N THR A 136 43.36 -12.16 11.10
CA THR A 136 43.71 -10.85 11.66
C THR A 136 44.52 -10.03 10.65
N GLU A 137 44.57 -8.71 10.81
CA GLU A 137 45.36 -7.80 9.97
C GLU A 137 46.85 -8.17 9.94
N GLU A 138 47.39 -8.66 11.06
CA GLU A 138 48.78 -9.10 11.18
C GLU A 138 49.05 -10.44 10.48
N SER A 139 48.04 -11.31 10.43
CA SER A 139 48.19 -12.65 9.85
C SER A 139 48.15 -12.65 8.31
N ASP A 140 47.22 -11.89 7.72
CA ASP A 140 47.01 -11.77 6.28
C ASP A 140 46.26 -10.47 5.98
N ALA A 141 47.03 -9.40 5.76
CA ALA A 141 46.49 -8.07 5.52
C ALA A 141 45.62 -7.99 4.24
N GLU A 142 45.95 -8.76 3.20
CA GLU A 142 45.21 -8.73 1.93
C GLU A 142 43.82 -9.36 2.09
N ARG A 143 43.73 -10.53 2.74
CA ARG A 143 42.44 -11.16 3.02
C ARG A 143 41.63 -10.41 4.05
N TYR A 144 42.28 -9.85 5.08
CA TYR A 144 41.60 -9.02 6.06
C TYR A 144 40.91 -7.83 5.38
N GLN A 145 41.61 -7.13 4.48
CA GLN A 145 41.04 -6.03 3.70
C GLN A 145 39.88 -6.49 2.81
N TYR A 146 40.00 -7.65 2.17
CA TYR A 146 38.92 -8.22 1.35
C TYR A 146 37.64 -8.48 2.15
N TYR A 147 37.73 -9.09 3.33
CA TYR A 147 36.56 -9.35 4.19
C TYR A 147 36.03 -8.09 4.88
N SER A 148 36.90 -7.13 5.18
CA SER A 148 36.48 -5.81 5.66
C SER A 148 35.61 -5.09 4.63
N GLU A 149 36.01 -5.09 3.35
CA GLU A 149 35.19 -4.54 2.25
C GLU A 149 33.89 -5.33 2.03
N PHE A 150 33.87 -6.63 2.33
CA PHE A 150 32.64 -7.43 2.27
C PHE A 150 31.67 -7.03 3.37
N ILE A 151 32.15 -6.90 4.61
CA ILE A 151 31.34 -6.44 5.75
C ILE A 151 30.80 -5.03 5.49
N ASP A 152 31.66 -4.14 4.96
CA ASP A 152 31.26 -2.78 4.59
C ASP A 152 30.10 -2.78 3.57
N LEU A 153 30.21 -3.61 2.53
CA LEU A 153 29.16 -3.78 1.53
C LEU A 153 27.85 -4.31 2.16
N VAL A 154 27.94 -5.29 3.07
CA VAL A 154 26.78 -5.88 3.74
C VAL A 154 26.10 -4.86 4.65
N ALA A 155 26.84 -4.11 5.47
CA ALA A 155 26.29 -3.12 6.39
C ALA A 155 25.68 -1.91 5.65
N HIS A 156 26.35 -1.44 4.59
CA HIS A 156 25.88 -0.31 3.79
C HIS A 156 24.82 -0.67 2.77
N VAL A 157 24.34 -1.93 2.72
CA VAL A 157 23.45 -2.38 1.65
C VAL A 157 22.23 -1.45 1.49
N SER A 158 22.00 -1.04 0.26
CA SER A 158 20.90 -0.19 -0.18
C SER A 158 20.53 -0.62 -1.60
N PHE A 159 19.23 -0.72 -1.87
CA PHE A 159 18.73 -1.10 -3.21
C PHE A 159 19.27 -0.20 -4.33
N ARG A 160 19.59 1.07 -4.03
CA ARG A 160 20.00 2.07 -5.02
C ARG A 160 21.50 2.20 -5.18
N ASP A 161 22.26 2.09 -4.09
CA ASP A 161 23.61 2.65 -4.04
C ASP A 161 24.70 1.60 -4.28
N ASN A 162 24.62 0.45 -3.62
CA ASN A 162 25.72 -0.51 -3.60
C ASN A 162 25.30 -1.98 -3.80
N LEU A 163 24.01 -2.28 -3.93
CA LEU A 163 23.54 -3.67 -4.09
C LEU A 163 24.15 -4.37 -5.31
N GLN A 164 24.51 -3.62 -6.35
CA GLN A 164 25.19 -4.16 -7.53
C GLN A 164 26.56 -4.76 -7.17
N ASN A 165 27.28 -4.19 -6.21
CA ASN A 165 28.68 -4.52 -5.88
C ASN A 165 28.87 -5.95 -5.32
N PHE A 166 27.79 -6.64 -4.96
CA PHE A 166 27.85 -8.06 -4.59
C PHE A 166 28.39 -8.95 -5.72
N TRP A 167 28.43 -8.46 -6.96
CA TRP A 167 29.08 -9.16 -8.08
C TRP A 167 30.54 -9.56 -7.78
N LYS A 168 31.27 -8.79 -6.96
CA LYS A 168 32.67 -9.06 -6.56
C LYS A 168 32.82 -10.39 -5.81
N TYR A 169 31.79 -10.79 -5.07
CA TYR A 169 31.81 -11.94 -4.16
C TYR A 169 31.04 -13.16 -4.69
N GLN A 170 30.57 -13.11 -5.95
CA GLN A 170 29.71 -14.15 -6.51
C GLN A 170 30.42 -15.49 -6.78
N ALA A 171 31.75 -15.51 -6.87
CA ALA A 171 32.52 -16.73 -7.12
C ALA A 171 33.25 -17.23 -5.86
N ASP A 172 33.02 -16.59 -4.72
CA ASP A 172 33.72 -16.88 -3.47
C ASP A 172 32.86 -17.76 -2.57
N GLU A 173 33.25 -19.03 -2.46
CA GLU A 173 32.58 -20.01 -1.59
C GLU A 173 32.77 -19.69 -0.09
N THR A 174 33.77 -18.89 0.29
CA THR A 174 34.01 -18.54 1.70
C THR A 174 32.97 -17.59 2.29
N VAL A 175 32.16 -16.95 1.43
CA VAL A 175 31.02 -16.10 1.84
C VAL A 175 29.67 -16.77 1.56
N ALA A 176 29.67 -18.00 1.05
CA ALA A 176 28.45 -18.76 0.76
C ALA A 176 27.75 -19.17 2.06
N GLY A 177 26.41 -19.07 2.08
CA GLY A 177 25.60 -19.55 3.21
C GLY A 177 25.75 -18.77 4.53
N ILE A 178 26.51 -17.67 4.56
CA ILE A 178 26.61 -16.81 5.75
C ILE A 178 25.34 -15.97 5.91
N ASP A 179 24.86 -15.84 7.15
CA ASP A 179 23.73 -14.96 7.48
C ASP A 179 24.16 -13.49 7.45
N LEU A 180 23.92 -12.84 6.32
CA LEU A 180 24.27 -11.44 6.09
C LEU A 180 23.53 -10.47 7.02
N LEU A 181 22.32 -10.83 7.49
CA LEU A 181 21.57 -10.01 8.43
C LEU A 181 22.28 -9.97 9.79
N GLN A 182 22.82 -11.10 10.24
CA GLN A 182 23.58 -11.16 11.50
C GLN A 182 24.88 -10.38 11.41
N ILE A 183 25.59 -10.41 10.28
CA ILE A 183 26.76 -9.55 10.08
C ILE A 183 26.36 -8.08 10.24
N ALA A 184 25.32 -7.64 9.51
CA ALA A 184 24.87 -6.26 9.56
C ALA A 184 24.47 -5.83 10.99
N LEU A 185 23.79 -6.70 11.74
CA LEU A 185 23.43 -6.45 13.15
C LEU A 185 24.66 -6.33 14.05
N ASN A 186 25.62 -7.25 13.90
CA ASN A 186 26.77 -7.33 14.79
C ASN A 186 27.75 -6.18 14.59
N VAL A 187 27.87 -5.61 13.39
CA VAL A 187 28.80 -4.51 13.13
C VAL A 187 28.16 -3.12 13.27
N HIS A 188 26.83 -3.04 13.37
CA HIS A 188 26.13 -1.77 13.44
C HIS A 188 26.46 -0.97 14.72
N PRO A 189 26.49 0.37 14.66
CA PRO A 189 26.68 1.18 15.85
C PRO A 189 25.54 1.07 16.87
N ASP A 190 25.89 1.01 18.16
CA ASP A 190 24.92 0.89 19.27
C ASP A 190 24.45 2.24 19.84
N SER A 191 25.07 3.35 19.43
CA SER A 191 24.71 4.65 19.98
C SER A 191 23.26 5.03 19.63
N GLN A 192 22.62 5.76 20.54
CA GLN A 192 21.30 6.34 20.30
C GLN A 192 21.44 7.80 19.91
N PHE A 193 20.45 8.31 19.18
CA PHE A 193 20.42 9.70 18.74
C PHE A 193 19.77 10.59 19.80
N ASP A 194 20.40 11.74 20.08
CA ASP A 194 19.84 12.74 20.97
C ASP A 194 18.93 13.67 20.18
N VAL A 195 17.64 13.71 20.55
CA VAL A 195 16.65 14.55 19.88
C VAL A 195 15.73 15.22 20.89
N MET A 196 15.45 16.49 20.63
CA MET A 196 14.46 17.26 21.37
C MET A 196 13.22 17.42 20.50
N VAL A 197 12.07 17.01 21.03
CA VAL A 197 10.77 17.17 20.36
C VAL A 197 9.95 18.25 21.04
N SER A 198 8.99 18.83 20.31
CA SER A 198 8.08 19.86 20.82
C SER A 198 7.40 19.56 22.18
N GLN A 199 7.25 18.28 22.55
CA GLN A 199 6.86 17.88 23.90
C GLN A 199 8.11 17.68 24.79
N ASN A 200 8.66 18.77 25.33
CA ASN A 200 9.94 18.86 26.05
C ASN A 200 10.16 17.86 27.22
N GLU A 201 9.17 17.07 27.63
CA GLU A 201 9.24 16.19 28.82
C GLU A 201 9.35 14.68 28.48
N LYS A 202 9.32 14.29 27.20
CA LYS A 202 9.36 12.87 26.81
C LYS A 202 10.65 12.51 26.09
N ASN A 203 11.48 11.70 26.74
CA ASN A 203 12.52 10.94 26.05
C ASN A 203 11.86 10.07 24.98
N VAL A 204 12.35 10.16 23.75
CA VAL A 204 11.83 9.33 22.65
C VAL A 204 12.45 7.94 22.73
N ALA A 205 11.64 6.92 22.48
CA ALA A 205 12.13 5.54 22.36
C ALA A 205 12.50 5.26 20.90
N TRP A 206 13.80 5.04 20.66
CA TRP A 206 14.31 4.60 19.38
C TRP A 206 14.14 3.09 19.24
N HIS A 207 13.58 2.65 18.12
CA HIS A 207 13.44 1.23 17.79
C HIS A 207 14.25 0.91 16.54
N PRO A 208 15.06 -0.15 16.56
CA PRO A 208 15.75 -0.59 15.36
C PRO A 208 14.73 -0.99 14.30
N VAL A 209 15.09 -0.77 13.04
CA VAL A 209 14.23 -1.04 11.91
C VAL A 209 15.08 -1.44 10.71
N MET A 210 14.69 -2.54 10.04
CA MET A 210 15.30 -2.94 8.78
C MET A 210 14.45 -2.44 7.61
N THR A 211 15.09 -1.77 6.66
CA THR A 211 14.42 -1.17 5.50
C THR A 211 15.22 -1.38 4.22
N GLU A 212 14.66 -0.94 3.08
CA GLU A 212 15.39 -0.92 1.80
C GLU A 212 16.50 0.14 1.73
N VAL A 213 16.52 1.11 2.66
CA VAL A 213 17.64 2.06 2.82
C VAL A 213 18.71 1.52 3.75
N GLY A 214 18.51 0.35 4.37
CA GLY A 214 19.43 -0.32 5.29
C GLY A 214 18.91 -0.39 6.72
N MET A 215 19.82 -0.69 7.65
CA MET A 215 19.57 -0.71 9.08
C MET A 215 19.58 0.71 9.65
N CYS A 216 18.52 1.05 10.37
CA CYS A 216 18.32 2.37 10.95
C CYS A 216 17.65 2.24 12.32
N LEU A 217 17.52 3.36 13.03
CA LEU A 217 16.64 3.47 14.19
C LEU A 217 15.47 4.40 13.82
N SER A 218 14.28 4.11 14.33
CA SER A 218 13.10 4.94 14.11
C SER A 218 12.33 5.10 15.41
N PHE A 219 11.92 6.33 15.72
CA PHE A 219 10.97 6.57 16.80
C PHE A 219 9.62 7.02 16.26
N ASN A 220 8.57 6.77 17.05
CA ASN A 220 7.20 7.15 16.73
C ASN A 220 6.70 6.56 15.38
N SER A 221 7.19 5.37 15.03
CA SER A 221 6.74 4.56 13.91
C SER A 221 6.04 3.31 14.42
N VAL A 222 4.88 2.99 13.83
CA VAL A 222 4.11 1.78 14.11
C VAL A 222 4.82 0.53 13.56
N TYR A 223 5.62 0.70 12.50
CA TYR A 223 6.24 -0.40 11.77
C TYR A 223 7.70 -0.67 12.14
N ALA A 224 8.36 0.21 12.91
CA ALA A 224 9.76 0.05 13.27
C ALA A 224 10.02 -1.31 13.96
N GLN A 225 9.33 -1.57 15.06
CA GLN A 225 9.45 -2.84 15.77
C GLN A 225 8.99 -4.04 14.92
N TYR A 226 7.93 -3.86 14.13
CA TYR A 226 7.40 -4.91 13.25
C TYR A 226 8.41 -5.38 12.19
N GLN A 227 9.19 -4.44 11.64
CA GLN A 227 10.25 -4.69 10.66
C GLN A 227 11.61 -5.06 11.28
N TYR A 228 11.69 -5.18 12.61
CA TYR A 228 12.87 -5.67 13.30
C TYR A 228 12.65 -7.04 13.94
N MET A 229 11.50 -7.25 14.58
CA MET A 229 11.19 -8.51 15.24
C MET A 229 10.96 -9.62 14.22
N LEU A 230 11.74 -10.69 14.29
CA LEU A 230 11.61 -11.85 13.40
C LEU A 230 10.26 -12.57 13.60
N TYR A 231 9.74 -12.59 14.83
CA TYR A 231 8.45 -13.21 15.19
C TYR A 231 7.35 -12.18 15.45
N GLU A 232 6.11 -12.53 15.13
CA GLU A 232 4.93 -11.63 15.17
C GLU A 232 4.30 -11.48 16.57
N THR A 233 4.60 -12.39 17.49
CA THR A 233 3.82 -12.62 18.72
C THR A 233 3.84 -11.49 19.74
N ASP A 234 4.76 -10.53 19.62
CA ASP A 234 4.99 -9.48 20.63
C ASP A 234 4.72 -8.05 20.12
N TRP A 235 4.21 -7.88 18.89
CA TRP A 235 3.92 -6.53 18.38
C TRP A 235 2.73 -5.92 19.11
N GLN A 236 3.01 -4.97 20.01
CA GLN A 236 2.00 -4.11 20.63
C GLN A 236 2.08 -2.69 20.07
N PRO A 237 0.96 -2.08 19.67
CA PRO A 237 0.94 -0.71 19.20
C PRO A 237 1.50 0.24 20.26
N THR A 238 2.61 0.92 19.95
CA THR A 238 3.17 1.95 20.84
C THR A 238 2.29 3.19 20.81
N GLN A 239 2.18 3.87 21.95
CA GLN A 239 1.46 5.14 22.00
C GLN A 239 2.25 6.20 21.24
N LEU A 240 1.71 6.61 20.11
CA LEU A 240 2.32 7.63 19.26
C LEU A 240 2.27 9.02 19.92
N LEU A 241 3.35 9.78 19.74
CA LEU A 241 3.42 11.18 20.11
C LEU A 241 2.45 11.99 19.23
N LYS A 242 1.96 13.11 19.76
CA LYS A 242 0.99 13.97 19.07
C LYS A 242 1.40 15.43 19.14
N CYS A 243 1.03 16.19 18.13
CA CYS A 243 1.14 17.65 18.11
C CYS A 243 -0.25 18.24 18.08
N HIS A 244 -0.48 19.26 18.91
CA HIS A 244 -1.68 20.07 18.79
C HIS A 244 -1.43 21.19 17.79
N TYR A 245 -2.40 21.43 16.90
CA TYR A 245 -2.22 22.33 15.76
C TYR A 245 -1.88 23.78 16.17
N HIS A 246 -2.42 24.28 17.29
CA HIS A 246 -2.34 25.70 17.67
C HIS A 246 -1.34 26.02 18.79
N SER A 247 -0.91 25.05 19.60
CA SER A 247 -0.24 25.32 20.90
C SER A 247 1.28 25.51 20.82
N GLY A 248 1.87 25.58 19.64
CA GLY A 248 3.32 25.70 19.44
C GLY A 248 3.80 24.92 18.23
N GLN A 249 4.99 25.24 17.74
CA GLN A 249 5.59 24.57 16.58
C GLN A 249 5.69 23.06 16.85
N CYS A 250 5.16 22.24 15.94
CA CYS A 250 5.45 20.81 15.94
C CYS A 250 6.84 20.65 15.33
N TYR A 251 7.87 20.50 16.16
CA TYR A 251 9.24 20.45 15.69
C TYR A 251 10.03 19.29 16.29
N VAL A 252 11.11 18.95 15.59
CA VAL A 252 12.22 18.15 16.11
C VAL A 252 13.51 18.95 15.95
N ARG A 253 14.34 18.91 16.99
CA ARG A 253 15.72 19.38 16.98
C ARG A 253 16.61 18.17 17.17
N ILE A 254 17.58 18.05 16.27
CA ILE A 254 18.41 16.87 16.13
C ILE A 254 19.86 17.31 16.27
N ASP A 255 20.58 16.68 17.19
CA ASP A 255 22.03 16.77 17.37
C ASP A 255 22.59 15.34 17.30
N SER A 256 23.81 15.19 16.78
CA SER A 256 24.44 13.90 16.66
C SER A 256 25.96 14.00 16.74
N SER A 257 26.56 13.10 17.51
CA SER A 257 28.01 12.94 17.59
C SER A 257 28.63 12.26 16.38
N ASN A 258 27.80 11.63 15.54
CA ASN A 258 28.19 10.95 14.30
C ASN A 258 27.43 11.56 13.11
N THR A 259 27.90 11.33 11.89
CA THR A 259 27.15 11.74 10.69
C THR A 259 25.95 10.82 10.47
N VAL A 260 24.76 11.40 10.48
CA VAL A 260 23.48 10.67 10.43
C VAL A 260 22.56 11.27 9.38
N ARG A 261 21.91 10.39 8.63
CA ARG A 261 20.89 10.71 7.63
C ARG A 261 19.50 10.49 8.22
N TYR A 262 18.63 11.49 8.11
CA TYR A 262 17.29 11.46 8.66
C TYR A 262 16.22 11.42 7.57
N PHE A 263 15.17 10.64 7.83
CA PHE A 263 13.97 10.51 7.02
C PHE A 263 12.76 10.80 7.89
N ILE A 264 11.95 11.75 7.46
CA ILE A 264 10.68 12.09 8.12
C ILE A 264 9.55 11.54 7.27
N HIS A 265 8.68 10.76 7.90
CA HIS A 265 7.55 10.13 7.22
C HIS A 265 6.36 9.95 8.16
N SER A 266 5.25 9.48 7.61
CA SER A 266 4.09 9.07 8.41
C SER A 266 4.47 8.02 9.44
N PRO A 267 3.94 8.08 10.67
CA PRO A 267 4.01 6.98 11.64
C PRO A 267 3.48 5.65 11.10
N PHE A 268 2.60 5.74 10.10
CA PHE A 268 2.00 4.62 9.38
C PHE A 268 2.68 4.36 8.03
N GLU A 269 3.94 4.74 7.87
CA GLU A 269 4.78 4.39 6.73
C GLU A 269 6.21 4.06 7.19
N ILE A 270 7.04 3.61 6.25
CA ILE A 270 8.45 3.29 6.45
C ILE A 270 9.28 3.78 5.27
N SER A 271 10.55 4.11 5.51
CA SER A 271 11.48 4.47 4.44
C SER A 271 11.75 3.28 3.51
N THR A 272 11.79 3.54 2.20
CA THR A 272 12.00 2.55 1.13
C THR A 272 13.12 3.01 0.20
N ALA A 273 13.47 2.20 -0.80
CA ALA A 273 14.50 2.52 -1.80
C ALA A 273 14.24 3.83 -2.57
N ILE A 274 12.98 4.27 -2.63
CA ILE A 274 12.56 5.50 -3.33
C ILE A 274 12.35 6.69 -2.39
N SER A 275 12.53 6.50 -1.08
CA SER A 275 12.39 7.58 -0.10
C SER A 275 13.59 8.51 -0.17
N ASN A 276 13.33 9.80 -0.32
CA ASN A 276 14.38 10.81 -0.26
C ASN A 276 14.70 11.17 1.19
N PRO A 277 15.98 11.33 1.55
CA PRO A 277 16.35 11.81 2.88
C PRO A 277 15.86 13.25 3.07
N THR A 278 15.42 13.56 4.28
CA THR A 278 15.02 14.92 4.65
C THR A 278 16.24 15.80 4.92
N GLY A 279 17.34 15.21 5.39
CA GLY A 279 18.61 15.89 5.61
C GLY A 279 19.67 15.01 6.25
N GLU A 280 20.87 15.56 6.35
CA GLU A 280 22.02 14.94 7.03
C GLU A 280 22.60 15.91 8.08
N VAL A 281 22.97 15.35 9.23
CA VAL A 281 23.55 16.06 10.37
C VAL A 281 24.90 15.44 10.66
N SER A 282 25.95 16.27 10.67
CA SER A 282 27.31 15.88 11.04
C SER A 282 27.65 16.39 12.45
N PRO A 283 28.74 15.93 13.07
CA PRO A 283 29.13 16.38 14.39
C PRO A 283 29.34 17.91 14.45
N GLY A 284 28.72 18.57 15.44
CA GLY A 284 28.74 20.02 15.60
C GLY A 284 27.72 20.77 14.72
N GLU A 285 26.88 20.05 13.99
CA GLU A 285 25.73 20.61 13.29
C GLU A 285 24.44 20.31 14.03
N GLU A 286 23.49 21.22 13.92
CA GLU A 286 22.15 21.09 14.47
C GLU A 286 21.12 21.23 13.37
N LEU A 287 20.14 20.35 13.38
CA LEU A 287 19.03 20.38 12.44
C LEU A 287 17.71 20.59 13.18
N ILE A 288 17.04 21.69 12.86
CA ILE A 288 15.70 22.01 13.38
C ILE A 288 14.72 21.88 12.23
N ILE A 289 13.64 21.13 12.47
CA ILE A 289 12.62 20.87 11.45
C ILE A 289 11.26 21.17 12.04
N ASP A 290 10.57 22.15 11.44
CA ASP A 290 9.19 22.50 11.75
C ASP A 290 8.23 21.76 10.80
N PHE A 291 7.18 21.16 11.36
CA PHE A 291 6.23 20.32 10.64
C PHE A 291 4.88 21.00 10.46
N LYS A 292 4.33 20.85 9.25
CA LYS A 292 2.93 21.09 8.95
C LYS A 292 2.29 19.81 8.44
N ALA A 293 1.34 19.27 9.19
CA ALA A 293 0.63 18.05 8.81
C ALA A 293 -0.61 18.36 7.96
N VAL A 294 -0.88 17.50 6.99
CA VAL A 294 -2.14 17.41 6.24
C VAL A 294 -2.64 15.98 6.39
N GLU A 295 -3.83 15.83 6.96
CA GLU A 295 -4.41 14.54 7.28
C GLU A 295 -5.67 14.31 6.45
N ILE A 296 -5.74 13.13 5.84
CA ILE A 296 -6.92 12.59 5.18
C ILE A 296 -7.47 11.51 6.12
N GLN A 297 -8.74 11.64 6.51
CA GLN A 297 -9.44 10.64 7.30
C GLN A 297 -10.62 10.08 6.50
N ALA A 298 -10.82 8.78 6.58
CA ALA A 298 -12.00 8.11 6.04
C ALA A 298 -13.06 7.94 7.14
N SER A 299 -14.34 8.10 6.79
CA SER A 299 -15.43 7.77 7.70
C SER A 299 -15.44 6.27 8.01
N SER A 300 -15.94 5.89 9.19
CA SER A 300 -16.03 4.49 9.61
C SER A 300 -16.84 3.63 8.63
N SER A 301 -17.82 4.22 7.95
CA SER A 301 -18.63 3.55 6.92
C SER A 301 -17.82 3.08 5.70
N VAL A 302 -16.71 3.74 5.37
CA VAL A 302 -15.85 3.35 4.23
C VAL A 302 -15.20 1.99 4.48
N LYS A 303 -14.95 1.62 5.74
CA LYS A 303 -14.33 0.33 6.09
C LYS A 303 -15.19 -0.88 5.69
N TYR A 304 -16.51 -0.73 5.59
CA TYR A 304 -17.40 -1.80 5.14
C TYR A 304 -17.40 -2.02 3.61
N LEU A 305 -16.78 -1.12 2.84
CA LEU A 305 -16.64 -1.28 1.40
C LEU A 305 -15.47 -2.22 1.07
N ARG A 306 -15.61 -2.98 -0.02
CA ARG A 306 -14.54 -3.83 -0.53
C ARG A 306 -13.32 -2.98 -0.93
N PRO A 307 -12.08 -3.45 -0.74
CA PRO A 307 -10.88 -2.71 -1.13
C PRO A 307 -10.89 -2.20 -2.58
N GLU A 308 -11.46 -2.95 -3.52
CA GLU A 308 -11.58 -2.57 -4.93
C GLU A 308 -12.56 -1.40 -5.14
N GLN A 309 -13.60 -1.31 -4.30
CA GLN A 309 -14.60 -0.24 -4.35
C GLN A 309 -14.09 1.06 -3.72
N ARG A 310 -13.43 0.97 -2.55
CA ARG A 310 -12.86 2.15 -1.87
C ARG A 310 -11.49 2.57 -2.36
N ARG A 311 -10.81 1.71 -3.14
CA ARG A 311 -9.50 1.95 -3.77
C ARG A 311 -8.40 2.35 -2.78
N CYS A 312 -8.50 1.91 -1.53
CA CYS A 312 -7.56 2.18 -0.47
C CYS A 312 -7.55 1.02 0.54
N ARG A 313 -6.51 0.92 1.36
CA ARG A 313 -6.41 -0.07 2.45
C ARG A 313 -6.15 0.54 3.82
N TYR A 314 -6.54 -0.16 4.87
CA TYR A 314 -6.26 0.18 6.27
C TYR A 314 -5.04 -0.59 6.79
N PRO A 315 -4.33 -0.05 7.80
CA PRO A 315 -3.15 -0.70 8.41
C PRO A 315 -3.36 -2.13 8.89
N ASP A 316 -4.57 -2.48 9.32
CA ASP A 316 -4.94 -3.80 9.83
C ASP A 316 -5.27 -4.84 8.74
N GLU A 317 -5.27 -4.46 7.46
CA GLU A 317 -5.57 -5.37 6.35
C GLU A 317 -4.31 -6.09 5.85
N TRP A 318 -4.25 -7.41 5.93
CA TRP A 318 -3.01 -8.13 5.63
C TRP A 318 -2.61 -8.02 4.14
N ILE A 319 -1.30 -7.87 3.89
CA ILE A 319 -0.74 -7.93 2.54
C ILE A 319 -0.66 -9.40 2.10
N HIS A 320 -0.13 -10.25 2.99
CA HIS A 320 0.05 -11.68 2.81
C HIS A 320 0.09 -12.37 4.18
N GLU A 321 -0.02 -13.69 4.25
CA GLU A 321 0.09 -14.45 5.52
C GLU A 321 1.41 -14.19 6.25
N SER A 322 2.48 -13.96 5.49
CA SER A 322 3.82 -13.63 6.01
C SER A 322 4.00 -12.15 6.37
N ILE A 323 3.03 -11.28 6.04
CA ILE A 323 3.05 -9.83 6.31
C ILE A 323 1.65 -9.35 6.71
N LYS A 324 1.35 -9.46 8.01
CA LYS A 324 0.04 -9.16 8.62
C LYS A 324 -0.17 -7.68 8.96
N ALA A 325 0.34 -6.78 8.13
CA ALA A 325 0.18 -5.34 8.28
C ALA A 325 0.24 -4.63 6.93
N TYR A 326 -0.41 -3.47 6.80
CA TYR A 326 -0.43 -2.70 5.56
C TYR A 326 0.15 -1.30 5.70
N SER A 327 1.13 -1.01 4.86
CA SER A 327 1.41 0.37 4.42
C SER A 327 1.66 0.33 2.92
N PHE A 328 1.60 1.49 2.27
CA PHE A 328 1.91 1.53 0.84
C PHE A 328 3.37 1.10 0.61
N ALA A 329 4.30 1.56 1.46
CA ALA A 329 5.69 1.14 1.45
C ALA A 329 5.88 -0.37 1.68
N LEU A 330 5.24 -0.95 2.70
CA LEU A 330 5.33 -2.40 2.98
C LEU A 330 4.82 -3.24 1.81
N CYS A 331 3.74 -2.82 1.15
CA CYS A 331 3.23 -3.50 -0.04
C CYS A 331 4.23 -3.44 -1.20
N GLN A 332 4.85 -2.28 -1.44
CA GLN A 332 5.87 -2.14 -2.46
C GLN A 332 7.11 -3.00 -2.16
N MET A 333 7.61 -2.98 -0.92
CA MET A 333 8.71 -3.83 -0.48
C MET A 333 8.40 -5.31 -0.69
N HIS A 334 7.21 -5.76 -0.27
CA HIS A 334 6.77 -7.13 -0.48
C HIS A 334 6.73 -7.49 -1.96
N CYS A 335 6.23 -6.60 -2.82
CA CYS A 335 6.20 -6.85 -4.25
C CYS A 335 7.62 -7.00 -4.83
N ARG A 336 8.56 -6.13 -4.46
CA ARG A 336 9.97 -6.27 -4.87
C ARG A 336 10.57 -7.58 -4.38
N SER A 337 10.25 -7.98 -3.15
CA SER A 337 10.66 -9.25 -2.56
C SER A 337 10.17 -10.46 -3.37
N GLN A 338 8.88 -10.47 -3.73
CA GLN A 338 8.28 -11.52 -4.56
C GLN A 338 8.94 -11.60 -5.95
N MET A 339 9.25 -10.44 -6.55
CA MET A 339 9.99 -10.41 -7.82
C MET A 339 11.42 -10.94 -7.65
N ALA A 340 12.12 -10.58 -6.56
CA ALA A 340 13.45 -11.12 -6.28
C ALA A 340 13.42 -12.64 -6.10
N VAL A 341 12.43 -13.19 -5.40
CA VAL A 341 12.22 -14.64 -5.27
C VAL A 341 11.95 -15.27 -6.64
N MET A 342 11.16 -14.62 -7.50
CA MET A 342 10.87 -15.12 -8.85
C MET A 342 12.10 -15.15 -9.76
N PHE A 343 12.96 -14.12 -9.73
CA PHE A 343 14.13 -14.02 -10.61
C PHE A 343 15.38 -14.72 -10.06
N CYS A 344 15.59 -14.68 -8.75
CA CYS A 344 16.82 -15.12 -8.09
C CYS A 344 16.61 -16.28 -7.10
N GLY A 345 15.36 -16.72 -6.85
CA GLY A 345 15.06 -17.86 -5.99
C GLY A 345 15.22 -17.59 -4.48
N CYS A 346 15.43 -16.34 -4.07
CA CYS A 346 15.56 -15.93 -2.68
C CYS A 346 15.18 -14.45 -2.50
N ARG A 347 14.88 -14.04 -1.27
CA ARG A 347 14.57 -12.66 -0.91
C ARG A 347 15.80 -11.93 -0.33
N PRO A 348 15.93 -10.60 -0.51
CA PRO A 348 17.00 -9.83 0.14
C PRO A 348 17.01 -10.02 1.66
N PHE A 349 18.18 -10.08 2.29
CA PHE A 349 18.28 -10.31 3.74
C PHE A 349 17.67 -9.19 4.58
N PHE A 350 17.64 -7.97 4.05
CA PHE A 350 17.02 -6.82 4.68
C PHE A 350 15.49 -6.78 4.56
N HIS A 351 14.90 -7.71 3.79
CA HIS A 351 13.46 -8.00 3.83
C HIS A 351 13.20 -9.08 4.86
N VAL A 352 13.18 -8.70 6.14
CA VAL A 352 13.07 -9.64 7.27
C VAL A 352 11.72 -10.38 7.32
N LYS A 353 10.67 -9.81 6.71
CA LYS A 353 9.32 -10.38 6.58
C LYS A 353 9.01 -10.75 5.13
N GLY A 354 8.06 -11.65 4.93
CA GLY A 354 7.72 -12.19 3.60
C GLY A 354 7.97 -13.69 3.47
N ASP A 355 7.69 -14.22 2.29
CA ASP A 355 7.96 -15.61 1.95
C ASP A 355 9.32 -15.77 1.26
N GLY A 356 9.78 -17.01 1.16
CA GLY A 356 11.01 -17.37 0.48
C GLY A 356 12.23 -17.38 1.41
N ARG A 357 13.24 -18.14 1.00
CA ARG A 357 14.53 -18.22 1.71
C ARG A 357 15.28 -16.90 1.59
N VAL A 358 16.01 -16.52 2.63
CA VAL A 358 16.89 -15.36 2.61
C VAL A 358 18.09 -15.63 1.69
N CYS A 359 18.49 -14.64 0.90
CA CYS A 359 19.67 -14.71 0.04
C CYS A 359 20.96 -14.63 0.87
N ASP A 360 21.93 -15.46 0.51
CA ASP A 360 23.33 -15.29 0.86
C ASP A 360 24.02 -14.33 -0.15
N ALA A 361 25.35 -14.20 -0.07
CA ALA A 361 26.12 -13.31 -0.94
C ALA A 361 25.88 -13.57 -2.44
N HIS A 362 25.76 -14.84 -2.83
CA HIS A 362 25.48 -15.26 -4.22
C HIS A 362 24.10 -14.81 -4.69
N GLY A 363 23.08 -15.03 -3.86
CA GLY A 363 21.72 -14.55 -4.14
C GLY A 363 21.65 -13.03 -4.22
N MET A 364 22.37 -12.33 -3.34
CA MET A 364 22.46 -10.87 -3.36
C MET A 364 23.14 -10.36 -4.63
N ALA A 365 24.14 -11.06 -5.16
CA ALA A 365 24.74 -10.73 -6.47
C ALA A 365 23.74 -10.86 -7.64
N CYS A 366 22.86 -11.88 -7.61
CA CYS A 366 21.77 -11.99 -8.59
C CYS A 366 20.80 -10.81 -8.49
N ILE A 367 20.39 -10.44 -7.27
CA ILE A 367 19.48 -9.31 -7.05
C ILE A 367 20.14 -8.02 -7.53
N GLY A 368 21.41 -7.80 -7.20
CA GLY A 368 22.22 -6.65 -7.64
C GLY A 368 22.21 -6.44 -9.16
N ARG A 369 22.31 -7.52 -9.93
CA ARG A 369 22.23 -7.47 -11.41
C ARG A 369 20.85 -7.11 -11.95
N ASN A 370 19.79 -7.35 -11.17
CA ASN A 370 18.40 -7.15 -11.58
C ASN A 370 17.73 -5.93 -10.90
N VAL A 371 18.50 -5.09 -10.21
CA VAL A 371 18.00 -3.92 -9.44
C VAL A 371 17.05 -3.03 -10.26
N GLU A 372 17.39 -2.73 -11.51
CA GLU A 372 16.60 -1.82 -12.34
C GLU A 372 15.17 -2.34 -12.57
N ILE A 373 15.03 -3.64 -12.86
CA ILE A 373 13.72 -4.30 -13.06
C ILE A 373 12.97 -4.41 -11.73
N LEU A 374 13.68 -4.63 -10.62
CA LEU A 374 13.08 -4.73 -9.29
C LEU A 374 12.58 -3.38 -8.75
N ILE A 375 13.24 -2.27 -9.08
CA ILE A 375 12.79 -0.93 -8.71
C ILE A 375 11.63 -0.49 -9.61
N ASN A 376 11.78 -0.66 -10.93
CA ASN A 376 10.81 -0.24 -11.94
C ASN A 376 9.99 -1.43 -12.45
N ILE A 377 9.24 -2.09 -11.55
CA ILE A 377 8.55 -3.33 -11.90
C ILE A 377 7.53 -3.07 -13.02
N PRO A 378 7.65 -3.74 -14.18
CA PRO A 378 6.69 -3.59 -15.26
C PRO A 378 5.29 -4.07 -14.83
N LYS A 379 4.25 -3.28 -15.14
CA LYS A 379 2.86 -3.58 -14.76
C LYS A 379 2.34 -4.94 -15.23
N HIS A 380 2.87 -5.46 -16.35
CA HIS A 380 2.48 -6.76 -16.89
C HIS A 380 3.11 -7.94 -16.13
N LEU A 381 4.21 -7.68 -15.42
CA LEU A 381 4.99 -8.67 -14.70
C LEU A 381 4.62 -8.70 -13.21
N ALA A 382 4.34 -7.52 -12.62
CA ALA A 382 3.80 -7.41 -11.28
C ALA A 382 2.36 -7.92 -11.21
N LYS A 383 2.14 -9.04 -10.51
CA LYS A 383 0.80 -9.41 -10.03
C LYS A 383 0.36 -8.61 -8.78
N CYS A 384 1.19 -7.69 -8.31
CA CYS A 384 0.91 -6.92 -7.10
C CYS A 384 0.07 -5.67 -7.41
N SER A 385 -0.94 -5.42 -6.58
CA SER A 385 -1.70 -4.16 -6.60
C SER A 385 -1.60 -3.48 -5.24
N CYS A 386 -0.74 -2.45 -5.14
CA CYS A 386 -0.60 -1.65 -3.93
C CYS A 386 -1.51 -0.42 -4.02
N LEU A 387 -2.54 -0.39 -3.17
CA LEU A 387 -3.48 0.72 -3.05
C LEU A 387 -2.97 1.76 -2.03
N PRO A 388 -3.33 3.05 -2.16
CA PRO A 388 -3.03 4.03 -1.11
C PRO A 388 -3.72 3.67 0.21
N GLN A 389 -3.33 4.33 1.30
CA GLN A 389 -3.99 4.14 2.58
C GLN A 389 -5.32 4.91 2.62
N CYS A 390 -6.32 4.39 3.34
CA CYS A 390 -7.62 5.09 3.47
C CYS A 390 -7.54 6.32 4.37
N ALA A 391 -6.57 6.34 5.28
CA ALA A 391 -6.21 7.51 6.04
C ALA A 391 -4.73 7.81 5.77
N GLU A 392 -4.43 9.03 5.33
CA GLU A 392 -3.08 9.46 5.01
C GLU A 392 -2.68 10.62 5.89
N LEU A 393 -1.44 10.61 6.35
CA LEU A 393 -0.88 11.68 7.17
C LEU A 393 0.42 12.15 6.52
N ASN A 394 0.33 13.28 5.83
CA ASN A 394 1.42 13.85 5.05
C ASN A 394 2.02 15.05 5.80
N TYR A 395 3.34 15.16 5.80
CA TYR A 395 4.05 16.24 6.46
C TYR A 395 4.80 17.10 5.45
N TYR A 396 4.66 18.40 5.60
CA TYR A 396 5.49 19.40 4.94
C TYR A 396 6.47 19.94 5.97
N SER A 397 7.76 19.77 5.71
CA SER A 397 8.84 20.17 6.61
C SER A 397 9.49 21.47 6.15
N HIS A 398 9.69 22.40 7.07
CA HIS A 398 10.61 23.52 6.89
C HIS A 398 11.89 23.23 7.67
N THR A 399 12.98 23.06 6.93
CA THR A 399 14.27 22.65 7.50
C THR A 399 15.17 23.85 7.70
N LYS A 400 15.73 24.00 8.90
CA LYS A 400 16.76 25.00 9.22
C LYS A 400 17.98 24.28 9.80
N LYS A 401 19.12 24.42 9.12
CA LYS A 401 20.40 23.86 9.56
C LYS A 401 21.27 24.95 10.20
N VAL A 402 21.81 24.68 11.37
CA VAL A 402 22.66 25.60 12.15
C VAL A 402 24.00 24.92 12.40
N VAL A 403 25.10 25.64 12.18
CA VAL A 403 26.45 25.14 12.47
C VAL A 403 26.88 25.70 13.83
N ILE A 404 27.12 24.84 14.81
CA ILE A 404 27.56 25.25 16.14
C ILE A 404 29.09 25.40 16.11
N ARG A 405 29.56 26.65 16.01
CA ARG A 405 30.97 26.96 16.23
C ARG A 405 31.21 27.12 17.73
N LEU A 406 31.84 26.13 18.35
CA LEU A 406 32.40 26.31 19.70
C LEU A 406 33.56 27.31 19.61
N VAL A 407 33.29 28.57 19.97
CA VAL A 407 34.35 29.54 20.20
C VAL A 407 34.96 29.19 21.56
N VAL A 408 36.05 28.43 21.53
CA VAL A 408 36.89 28.26 22.72
C VAL A 408 37.59 29.60 22.95
N ASP A 409 37.07 30.38 23.91
CA ASP A 409 37.66 31.64 24.31
C ASP A 409 39.01 31.35 24.98
N LYS A 410 40.10 31.44 24.21
CA LYS A 410 41.48 31.18 24.66
C LYS A 410 42.00 32.21 25.69
N ASN A 411 41.17 33.18 26.09
CA ASN A 411 41.57 34.27 26.98
C ASN A 411 41.27 34.04 28.48
N LEU A 412 40.80 32.85 28.88
CA LEU A 412 40.54 32.53 30.30
C LEU A 412 41.68 31.79 31.02
N PHE A 413 42.81 31.53 30.34
CA PHE A 413 43.99 30.86 30.93
C PHE A 413 45.31 31.60 30.70
N THR A 414 45.35 32.92 30.91
CA THR A 414 46.62 33.62 31.16
C THR A 414 46.38 34.78 32.12
N HIS A 415 46.82 34.60 33.36
CA HIS A 415 47.33 35.59 34.33
C HIS A 415 46.94 35.27 35.77
N ARG A 416 47.61 34.26 36.33
CA ARG A 416 48.10 34.28 37.71
C ARG A 416 49.51 33.70 37.70
N GLU A 417 50.49 34.59 37.73
CA GLU A 417 51.86 34.41 38.23
C GLU A 417 52.58 35.73 37.93
N TRP A 418 52.69 36.57 38.95
CA TRP A 418 53.91 37.12 39.57
C TRP A 418 53.53 38.36 40.39
#